data_AF-A0A1F9XL86-F1
#
_entry.id   AF-A0A1F9XL86-F1
#
_cell.length_a   1.000
_cell.length_b   1.000
_cell.length_c   1.000
_cell.angle_alpha   90.00
_cell.angle_beta   90.00
_cell.angle_gamma   90.00
#
_symmetry.space_group_name_H-M   'P 1'
#
loop_
_entity.id
_entity.type
_entity.pdbx_description
1 polymer ?
#
loop_
_entity_poly.entity_id
_entity_poly.type
_entity_poly.pdbx_seq_one_letter_code
_entity_poly.pdbx_strand_id
1 'polypeptide(L)'
;MSSSKENRILEELESLPLLIKRQSAPEVLAEKIMDSISIKETAFVAERFSFFVLKWALVVVVFWVIGISLFLKFNDEKKITVKFVLDRQGARDISLAGDFNGWDTNKNKLVRQGNTWVLEMKLNPGRYQYMFVLNGTDWVSDDKAKETIDDGFGRTNAILDTATII
;
A
#
# COMPACT_ATOMS: atom_id res chain seq x y z
N MET A 1 31.82 -36.51 -37.79
CA MET A 1 31.30 -36.96 -39.11
C MET A 1 30.35 -35.96 -39.79
N SER A 2 30.22 -34.72 -39.27
CA SER A 2 29.26 -33.70 -39.74
C SER A 2 29.64 -33.02 -41.06
N SER A 3 30.94 -32.99 -41.41
CA SER A 3 31.44 -32.26 -42.59
C SER A 3 31.13 -32.91 -43.94
N SER A 4 30.75 -34.20 -43.99
CA SER A 4 30.54 -34.92 -45.26
C SER A 4 29.17 -34.68 -45.90
N LYS A 5 28.14 -34.32 -45.12
CA LYS A 5 26.79 -34.07 -45.65
C LYS A 5 26.64 -32.64 -46.18
N GLU A 6 27.22 -31.67 -45.48
CA GLU A 6 27.19 -30.27 -45.91
C GLU A 6 27.96 -30.11 -47.22
N ASN A 7 29.19 -30.63 -47.33
CA ASN A 7 29.98 -30.51 -48.55
C ASN A 7 29.30 -31.12 -49.79
N ARG A 8 28.49 -32.17 -49.62
CA ARG A 8 27.68 -32.76 -50.71
C ARG A 8 26.56 -31.84 -51.19
N ILE A 9 25.92 -31.10 -50.29
CA ILE A 9 24.83 -30.18 -50.66
C ILE A 9 25.39 -28.99 -51.43
N LEU A 10 26.58 -28.51 -51.05
CA LEU A 10 27.23 -27.40 -51.74
C LEU A 10 27.71 -27.81 -53.14
N GLU A 11 28.25 -29.02 -53.30
CA GLU A 11 28.68 -29.58 -54.59
C GLU A 11 27.47 -29.86 -55.53
N GLU A 12 26.34 -30.26 -54.96
CA GLU A 12 25.07 -30.43 -55.68
C GLU A 12 24.44 -29.09 -56.10
N LEU A 13 24.60 -28.02 -55.31
CA LEU A 13 24.15 -26.67 -55.66
C LEU A 13 25.04 -25.99 -56.70
N GLU A 14 26.35 -26.26 -56.68
CA GLU A 14 27.33 -25.67 -57.61
C GLU A 14 27.33 -26.35 -58.99
N SER A 15 26.85 -27.61 -59.05
CA SER A 15 26.61 -28.35 -60.30
C SER A 15 25.25 -28.09 -60.94
N LEU A 16 24.37 -27.28 -60.30
CA LEU A 16 23.15 -26.84 -60.94
C LEU A 16 23.48 -25.91 -62.11
N PRO A 17 22.93 -26.14 -63.32
CA PRO A 17 23.09 -25.19 -64.40
C PRO A 17 22.56 -23.83 -63.90
N LEU A 18 23.31 -22.74 -64.16
CA LEU A 18 23.02 -21.35 -63.77
C LEU A 18 21.71 -20.77 -64.37
N LEU A 19 20.74 -21.62 -64.66
CA LEU A 19 19.51 -21.38 -65.39
C LEU A 19 18.27 -21.32 -64.50
N ILE A 20 18.40 -20.99 -63.21
CA ILE A 20 17.28 -20.30 -62.55
C ILE A 20 17.34 -18.84 -62.99
N LYS A 21 17.00 -18.61 -64.26
CA LYS A 21 16.61 -17.29 -64.74
C LYS A 21 15.49 -16.85 -63.81
N ARG A 22 15.74 -15.82 -63.01
CA ARG A 22 14.76 -15.21 -62.11
C ARG A 22 13.58 -14.77 -62.98
N GLN A 23 12.58 -15.62 -63.14
CA GLN A 23 11.40 -15.28 -63.92
C GLN A 23 10.60 -14.34 -63.04
N SER A 24 10.72 -13.05 -63.34
CA SER A 24 9.84 -12.04 -62.76
C SER A 24 8.40 -12.50 -62.97
N ALA A 25 7.62 -12.50 -61.89
CA ALA A 25 6.22 -12.84 -61.95
C ALA A 25 5.54 -12.04 -63.08
N PRO A 26 4.65 -12.64 -63.88
CA PRO A 26 3.95 -11.90 -64.92
C PRO A 26 3.17 -10.76 -64.28
N GLU A 27 3.32 -9.54 -64.80
CA GLU A 27 2.74 -8.32 -64.19
C GLU A 27 1.22 -8.44 -63.96
N VAL A 28 0.53 -9.12 -64.89
CA VAL A 28 -0.90 -9.42 -64.82
C VAL A 28 -1.28 -10.27 -63.60
N LEU A 29 -0.40 -11.16 -63.14
CA LEU A 29 -0.64 -11.98 -61.96
C LEU A 29 -0.41 -11.20 -60.67
N ALA A 30 0.58 -10.31 -60.66
CA ALA A 30 0.80 -9.41 -59.53
C ALA A 30 -0.37 -8.43 -59.37
N GLU A 31 -0.87 -7.89 -60.48
CA GLU A 31 -2.05 -7.02 -60.53
C GLU A 31 -3.30 -7.73 -60.00
N LYS A 32 -3.57 -8.95 -60.50
CA LYS A 32 -4.74 -9.75 -60.07
C LYS A 32 -4.66 -10.18 -58.60
N ILE A 33 -3.45 -10.43 -58.08
CA ILE A 33 -3.24 -10.75 -56.66
C ILE A 33 -3.46 -9.49 -55.80
N MET A 34 -2.92 -8.34 -56.20
CA MET A 34 -3.13 -7.08 -55.45
C MET A 34 -4.61 -6.68 -55.40
N ASP A 35 -5.34 -6.83 -56.50
CA ASP A 35 -6.79 -6.60 -56.53
C ASP A 35 -7.56 -7.53 -55.58
N SER A 36 -7.12 -8.79 -55.45
CA SER A 36 -7.76 -9.77 -54.55
C SER A 36 -7.40 -9.58 -53.07
N ILE A 37 -6.29 -8.91 -52.75
CA ILE A 37 -5.85 -8.64 -51.38
C ILE A 37 -6.45 -7.33 -50.85
N SER A 38 -6.78 -6.37 -51.72
CA SER A 38 -7.11 -5.00 -51.31
C SER A 38 -8.47 -4.81 -50.62
N ILE A 39 -9.35 -5.81 -50.52
CA ILE A 39 -10.68 -5.58 -49.92
C ILE A 39 -11.12 -6.75 -49.02
N LYS A 40 -10.73 -6.71 -47.74
CA LYS A 40 -11.65 -6.85 -46.58
C LYS A 40 -11.04 -6.81 -45.17
N GLU A 41 -9.75 -6.54 -44.97
CA GLU A 41 -9.20 -6.57 -43.60
C GLU A 41 -9.39 -5.29 -42.78
N THR A 42 -9.64 -4.13 -43.41
CA THR A 42 -9.62 -2.83 -42.70
C THR A 42 -10.97 -2.38 -42.15
N ALA A 43 -12.09 -3.00 -42.55
CA ALA A 43 -13.43 -2.56 -42.13
C ALA A 43 -14.01 -3.33 -40.93
N PHE A 44 -13.47 -4.51 -40.59
CA PHE A 44 -14.10 -5.36 -39.56
C PHE A 44 -13.70 -5.00 -38.11
N VAL A 45 -12.55 -4.37 -37.90
CA VAL A 45 -12.02 -4.13 -36.53
C VAL A 45 -12.41 -2.75 -35.97
N ALA A 46 -12.67 -1.75 -36.82
CA ALA A 46 -12.83 -0.36 -36.39
C ALA A 46 -14.20 -0.04 -35.74
N GLU A 47 -15.31 -0.60 -36.23
CA GLU A 47 -16.65 -0.24 -35.72
C GLU A 47 -17.07 -1.01 -34.45
N ARG A 48 -16.54 -2.22 -34.23
CA ARG A 48 -16.95 -3.05 -33.08
C ARG A 48 -16.20 -2.74 -31.78
N PHE A 49 -15.00 -2.14 -31.88
CA PHE A 49 -14.20 -1.74 -30.72
C PHE A 49 -14.54 -0.33 -30.20
N SER A 50 -15.06 0.55 -31.06
CA SER A 50 -15.19 1.99 -30.77
C SER A 50 -16.08 2.32 -29.57
N PHE A 51 -17.30 1.79 -29.49
CA PHE A 51 -18.21 2.11 -28.38
C PHE A 51 -17.94 1.33 -27.11
N PHE A 52 -17.39 0.12 -27.23
CA PHE A 52 -17.04 -0.69 -26.06
C PHE A 52 -15.81 -0.08 -25.37
N VAL A 53 -14.73 0.21 -26.09
CA VAL A 53 -13.51 0.78 -25.47
C VAL A 53 -13.75 2.14 -24.84
N LEU A 54 -14.51 3.04 -25.49
CA LEU A 54 -14.77 4.39 -24.96
C LEU A 54 -15.69 4.40 -23.73
N LYS A 55 -16.74 3.56 -23.72
CA LYS A 55 -17.65 3.47 -22.57
C LYS A 55 -17.01 2.73 -21.40
N TRP A 56 -16.26 1.66 -21.67
CA TRP A 56 -15.54 0.93 -20.64
C TRP A 56 -14.37 1.73 -20.06
N ALA A 57 -13.73 2.64 -20.81
CA ALA A 57 -12.70 3.53 -20.26
C ALA A 57 -13.23 4.41 -19.11
N LEU A 58 -14.44 4.97 -19.24
CA LEU A 58 -15.04 5.77 -18.17
C LEU A 58 -15.46 4.90 -16.97
N VAL A 59 -16.03 3.71 -17.23
CA VAL A 59 -16.39 2.75 -16.17
C VAL A 59 -15.14 2.28 -15.42
N VAL A 60 -14.05 2.00 -16.14
CA VAL A 60 -12.76 1.62 -15.54
C VAL A 60 -12.18 2.77 -14.73
N VAL A 61 -12.19 4.01 -15.23
CA VAL A 61 -11.73 5.19 -14.46
C VAL A 61 -12.57 5.38 -13.20
N VAL A 62 -13.89 5.26 -13.28
CA VAL A 62 -14.78 5.36 -12.11
C VAL A 62 -14.52 4.21 -11.14
N PHE A 63 -14.35 2.98 -11.61
CA PHE A 63 -13.95 1.84 -10.77
C PHE A 63 -12.53 1.97 -10.21
N TRP A 64 -11.61 2.61 -10.93
CA TRP A 64 -10.25 2.90 -10.47
C TRP A 64 -10.28 3.97 -9.39
N VAL A 65 -11.06 5.03 -9.57
CA VAL A 65 -11.24 6.11 -8.57
C VAL A 65 -11.97 5.59 -7.34
N ILE A 66 -13.02 4.78 -7.50
CA ILE A 66 -13.73 4.13 -6.39
C ILE A 66 -12.83 3.11 -5.71
N GLY A 67 -12.13 2.28 -6.49
CA GLY A 67 -11.19 1.27 -6.00
C GLY A 67 -10.04 1.89 -5.22
N ILE A 68 -9.42 2.95 -5.74
CA ILE A 68 -8.38 3.73 -5.06
C ILE A 68 -8.95 4.47 -3.85
N SER A 69 -10.13 5.07 -3.96
CA SER A 69 -10.78 5.75 -2.83
C SER A 69 -11.14 4.78 -1.70
N LEU A 70 -11.45 3.53 -2.02
CA LEU A 70 -11.64 2.45 -1.05
C LEU A 70 -10.28 1.95 -0.54
N PHE A 71 -9.28 1.82 -1.41
CA PHE A 71 -7.92 1.37 -1.06
C PHE A 71 -7.19 2.32 -0.11
N LEU A 72 -7.37 3.64 -0.27
CA LEU A 72 -6.84 4.65 0.65
C LEU A 72 -7.43 4.55 2.07
N LYS A 73 -8.55 3.86 2.25
CA LYS A 73 -9.18 3.65 3.56
C LYS A 73 -8.71 2.39 4.29
N PHE A 74 -7.83 1.57 3.70
CA PHE A 74 -7.37 0.29 4.27
C PHE A 74 -5.96 0.35 4.89
N ASN A 75 -5.56 1.47 5.48
CA ASN A 75 -4.44 1.48 6.42
C ASN A 75 -4.97 1.19 7.83
N ASP A 76 -5.29 -0.08 8.11
CA ASP A 76 -5.56 -0.54 9.48
C ASP A 76 -4.24 -0.53 10.25
N GLU A 77 -3.90 0.61 10.85
CA GLU A 77 -2.76 0.67 11.77
C GLU A 77 -3.03 -0.23 12.97
N LYS A 78 -2.20 -1.25 13.14
CA LYS A 78 -2.27 -2.20 14.26
C LYS A 78 -2.14 -1.43 15.58
N LYS A 79 -3.26 -1.27 16.29
CA LYS A 79 -3.28 -0.62 17.61
C LYS A 79 -2.73 -1.54 18.69
N ILE A 80 -1.98 -0.95 19.62
CA ILE A 80 -1.38 -1.61 20.77
C ILE A 80 -2.22 -1.30 22.00
N THR A 81 -2.64 -2.33 22.72
CA THR A 81 -3.34 -2.16 24.00
C THR A 81 -2.32 -1.92 25.10
N VAL A 82 -2.41 -0.76 25.76
CA VAL A 82 -1.55 -0.36 26.88
C VAL A 82 -2.39 -0.27 28.15
N LYS A 83 -1.84 -0.79 29.25
CA LYS A 83 -2.45 -0.75 30.57
C LYS A 83 -1.69 0.22 31.47
N PHE A 84 -2.37 1.27 31.89
CA PHE A 84 -1.87 2.27 32.83
C PHE A 84 -2.34 1.90 34.24
N VAL A 85 -1.42 1.93 35.20
CA VAL A 85 -1.65 1.47 36.57
C VAL A 85 -1.01 2.43 37.57
N LEU A 86 -1.80 2.98 38.50
CA LEU A 86 -1.30 3.84 39.57
C LEU A 86 -1.79 3.35 40.93
N ASP A 87 -0.85 3.14 41.86
CA ASP A 87 -1.16 2.76 43.24
C ASP A 87 -1.40 4.02 44.08
N ARG A 88 -2.68 4.32 44.36
CA ARG A 88 -3.05 5.53 45.12
C ARG A 88 -4.30 5.32 45.94
N GLN A 89 -4.13 5.43 47.26
CA GLN A 89 -5.24 5.45 48.21
C GLN A 89 -5.76 6.88 48.40
N GLY A 90 -7.07 7.01 48.64
CA GLY A 90 -7.68 8.30 49.00
C GLY A 90 -7.94 9.28 47.85
N ALA A 91 -7.53 8.98 46.60
CA ALA A 91 -7.96 9.76 45.44
C ALA A 91 -9.47 9.56 45.20
N ARG A 92 -10.18 10.63 44.82
CA ARG A 92 -11.61 10.56 44.47
C ARG A 92 -11.79 10.18 43.00
N ASP A 93 -10.98 10.79 42.14
CA ASP A 93 -10.88 10.46 40.73
C ASP A 93 -9.43 10.58 40.25
N ILE A 94 -9.08 9.75 39.27
CA ILE A 94 -7.79 9.83 38.58
C ILE A 94 -8.07 9.80 37.09
N SER A 95 -7.45 10.72 36.36
CA SER A 95 -7.46 10.81 34.89
C SER A 95 -6.05 10.65 34.36
N LEU A 96 -5.95 10.17 33.12
CA LEU A 96 -4.71 10.17 32.37
C LEU A 96 -4.73 11.32 31.37
N ALA A 97 -3.74 12.21 31.42
CA ALA A 97 -3.58 13.31 30.48
C ALA A 97 -2.27 13.12 29.72
N GLY A 98 -2.29 13.28 28.39
CA GLY A 98 -1.11 13.12 27.57
C GLY A 98 -1.36 13.44 26.10
N ASP A 99 -0.35 13.20 25.26
CA ASP A 99 -0.40 13.57 23.84
C ASP A 99 -1.57 12.92 23.09
N PHE A 100 -1.94 11.69 23.45
CA PHE A 100 -3.03 10.94 22.83
C PHE A 100 -4.44 11.52 23.08
N ASN A 101 -4.60 12.40 24.08
CA ASN A 101 -5.88 13.06 24.37
C ASN A 101 -5.78 14.59 24.40
N GLY A 102 -4.65 15.14 23.96
CA GLY A 102 -4.41 16.58 23.98
C GLY A 102 -4.35 17.16 25.40
N TRP A 103 -3.86 16.39 26.36
CA TRP A 103 -3.69 16.80 27.76
C TRP A 103 -5.02 17.16 28.47
N ASP A 104 -6.14 16.60 28.02
CA ASP A 104 -7.47 16.84 28.58
C ASP A 104 -7.73 16.01 29.84
N THR A 105 -7.82 16.68 30.99
CA THR A 105 -8.02 16.05 32.32
C THR A 105 -9.43 15.52 32.55
N ASN A 106 -10.40 15.87 31.69
CA ASN A 106 -11.76 15.37 31.78
C ASN A 106 -11.94 14.03 31.06
N LYS A 107 -10.97 13.62 30.25
CA LYS A 107 -10.97 12.36 29.50
C LYS A 107 -10.17 11.28 30.24
N ASN A 108 -10.27 10.04 29.72
CA ASN A 108 -9.42 8.91 30.12
C ASN A 108 -9.36 8.70 31.65
N LYS A 109 -10.53 8.67 32.30
CA LYS A 109 -10.65 8.38 33.74
C LYS A 109 -10.28 6.92 34.03
N LEU A 110 -9.46 6.70 35.05
CA LEU A 110 -9.07 5.39 35.53
C LEU A 110 -10.18 4.78 36.38
N VAL A 111 -10.29 3.46 36.37
CA VAL A 111 -11.20 2.69 37.21
C VAL A 111 -10.47 2.23 38.46
N ARG A 112 -11.06 2.45 39.63
CA ARG A 112 -10.52 1.98 40.91
C ARG A 112 -10.73 0.47 41.07
N GLN A 113 -9.65 -0.24 41.35
CA GLN A 113 -9.59 -1.67 41.65
C GLN A 113 -8.85 -1.86 42.99
N GLY A 114 -9.61 -1.85 44.10
CA GLY A 114 -9.04 -1.87 45.45
C GLY A 114 -8.24 -0.60 45.77
N ASN A 115 -6.92 -0.75 45.92
CA ASN A 115 -5.98 0.34 46.19
C ASN A 115 -5.28 0.88 44.94
N THR A 116 -5.60 0.30 43.77
CA THR A 116 -4.95 0.61 42.51
C THR A 116 -5.96 1.21 41.53
N TRP A 117 -5.50 2.07 40.65
CA TRP A 117 -6.27 2.69 39.58
C TRP A 117 -5.77 2.17 38.25
N VAL A 118 -6.70 1.78 37.37
CA VAL A 118 -6.37 1.08 36.12
C VAL A 118 -7.11 1.71 34.94
N LEU A 119 -6.40 1.91 33.82
CA LEU A 119 -6.98 2.24 32.53
C LEU A 119 -6.32 1.39 31.44
N GLU A 120 -7.12 0.72 30.63
CA GLU A 120 -6.65 0.04 29.42
C GLU A 120 -7.11 0.83 28.19
N MET A 121 -6.18 1.14 27.29
CA MET A 121 -6.48 1.88 26.07
C MET A 121 -5.68 1.39 24.87
N LYS A 122 -6.27 1.53 23.69
CA LYS A 122 -5.63 1.18 22.42
C LYS A 122 -4.98 2.43 21.82
N LEU A 123 -3.66 2.39 21.64
CA LEU A 123 -2.86 3.47 21.07
C LEU A 123 -2.25 3.05 19.75
N ASN A 124 -2.05 4.01 18.84
CA ASN A 124 -1.23 3.77 17.66
C ASN A 124 0.25 3.63 18.08
N PRO A 125 1.08 2.90 17.32
CA PRO A 125 2.52 2.91 17.51
C PRO A 125 3.07 4.36 17.50
N GLY A 126 3.88 4.71 18.49
CA GLY A 126 4.40 6.06 18.65
C GLY A 126 4.96 6.32 20.04
N ARG A 127 5.49 7.54 20.23
CA ARG A 127 6.05 8.01 21.50
C ARG A 127 5.14 9.10 22.06
N TYR A 128 4.65 8.89 23.28
CA TYR A 128 3.67 9.75 23.93
C TYR A 128 4.18 10.21 25.29
N GLN A 129 4.00 11.48 25.60
CA GLN A 129 4.14 12.02 26.95
C GLN A 129 2.80 11.93 27.70
N TYR A 130 2.86 11.66 28.99
CA TYR A 130 1.67 11.60 29.84
C TYR A 130 1.97 11.88 31.32
N MET A 131 0.90 12.19 32.07
CA MET A 131 0.86 12.27 33.52
C MET A 131 -0.49 11.77 34.04
N PHE A 132 -0.53 11.37 35.31
CA PHE A 132 -1.76 11.15 36.04
C PHE A 132 -2.22 12.45 36.68
N VAL A 133 -3.53 12.70 36.64
CA VAL A 133 -4.16 13.87 37.27
C VAL A 133 -5.15 13.38 38.31
N LEU A 134 -4.83 13.63 39.57
CA LEU A 134 -5.64 13.27 40.74
C LEU A 134 -6.57 14.43 41.06
N ASN A 135 -7.86 14.12 41.24
CA ASN A 135 -8.89 15.08 41.63
C ASN A 135 -8.97 16.34 40.72
N GLY A 136 -8.50 16.23 39.47
CA GLY A 136 -8.47 17.33 38.50
C GLY A 136 -7.38 18.39 38.68
N THR A 137 -6.64 18.41 39.80
CA THR A 137 -5.67 19.47 40.12
C THR A 137 -4.25 18.98 40.33
N ASP A 138 -4.08 17.75 40.81
CA ASP A 138 -2.79 17.27 41.29
C ASP A 138 -2.13 16.38 40.22
N TRP A 139 -1.05 16.89 39.62
CA TRP A 139 -0.32 16.22 38.55
C TRP A 139 0.78 15.33 39.13
N VAL A 140 0.78 14.06 38.74
CA VAL A 140 1.70 13.04 39.23
C VAL A 140 2.30 12.30 38.04
N SER A 141 3.63 12.25 37.98
CA SER A 141 4.35 11.44 37.00
C SER A 141 4.19 9.95 37.31
N ASP A 142 4.31 9.11 36.30
CA ASP A 142 4.35 7.67 36.51
C ASP A 142 5.74 7.23 37.00
N ASP A 143 5.83 6.83 38.27
CA ASP A 143 7.08 6.31 38.86
C ASP A 143 7.55 4.99 38.22
N LYS A 144 6.68 4.29 37.49
CA LYS A 144 6.99 3.04 36.79
C LYS A 144 7.39 3.27 35.33
N ALA A 145 7.39 4.51 34.84
CA ALA A 145 7.82 4.82 33.49
C ALA A 145 9.32 4.57 33.30
N LYS A 146 9.69 4.00 32.15
CA LYS A 146 11.10 3.73 31.81
C LYS A 146 11.90 5.01 31.54
N GLU A 147 11.23 6.02 31.02
CA GLU A 147 11.82 7.28 30.62
C GLU A 147 10.90 8.42 31.07
N THR A 148 11.51 9.52 31.47
CA THR A 148 10.83 10.75 31.85
C THR A 148 11.54 11.94 31.20
N ILE A 149 10.81 13.04 31.02
CA ILE A 149 11.34 14.28 30.46
C ILE A 149 10.89 15.46 31.32
N ASP A 150 11.80 16.41 31.56
CA ASP A 150 11.50 17.65 32.28
C ASP A 150 10.56 18.54 31.45
N ASP A 151 9.54 19.09 32.09
CA ASP A 151 8.54 19.94 31.44
C ASP A 151 8.93 21.42 31.36
N GLY A 152 10.07 21.80 31.94
CA GLY A 152 10.58 23.17 32.03
C GLY A 152 10.00 23.98 33.19
N PHE A 153 9.04 23.42 33.95
CA PHE A 153 8.35 24.05 35.08
C PHE A 153 8.59 23.32 36.40
N GLY A 154 9.60 22.46 36.45
CA GLY A 154 10.00 21.69 37.63
C GLY A 154 9.16 20.44 37.85
N ARG A 155 8.43 19.96 36.84
CA ARG A 155 7.79 18.65 36.84
C ARG A 155 8.39 17.79 35.73
N THR A 156 8.08 16.50 35.78
CA THR A 156 8.54 15.54 34.78
C THR A 156 7.34 14.80 34.19
N ASN A 157 7.30 14.72 32.87
CA ASN A 157 6.34 13.90 32.14
C ASN A 157 6.89 12.49 31.98
N ALA A 158 6.03 11.49 32.11
CA ALA A 158 6.37 10.12 31.77
C ALA A 158 6.32 9.93 30.25
N ILE A 159 7.26 9.14 29.71
CA ILE A 159 7.30 8.78 28.29
C ILE A 159 6.87 7.33 28.12
N LEU A 160 5.87 7.14 27.25
CA LEU A 160 5.43 5.85 26.74
C LEU A 160 5.85 5.71 25.28
N ASP A 161 6.76 4.79 25.01
CA ASP A 161 7.10 4.38 23.65
C ASP A 161 6.38 3.08 23.32
N THR A 162 5.30 3.15 22.53
CA THR A 162 4.54 1.97 22.11
C THR A 162 5.21 1.23 20.95
N ALA A 163 6.14 1.84 20.22
CA ALA A 163 6.86 1.17 19.13
C ALA A 163 7.84 0.10 19.63
N THR A 164 8.27 0.20 20.89
CA THR A 164 9.14 -0.80 21.54
C THR A 164 8.39 -1.97 22.19
N ILE A 165 7.05 -1.94 22.19
CA ILE A 165 6.20 -2.96 22.86
C ILE A 165 5.84 -4.11 21.89
N ILE A 166 6.26 -4.03 20.62
CA ILE A 166 5.89 -4.94 19.53
C ILE A 166 6.87 -6.11 19.40
#